data_AF-A0A7I9VG28-F1
#
_entry.id   AF-A0A7I9VG28-F1
#
_cell.length_a   1.000
_cell.length_b   1.000
_cell.length_c   1.000
_cell.angle_alpha   90.00
_cell.angle_beta   90.00
_cell.angle_gamma   90.00
#
_symmetry.space_group_name_H-M   'P 1'
#
loop_
_entity.id
_entity.type
_entity.pdbx_description
1 polymer ?
#
loop_
_entity_poly.entity_id
_entity_poly.type
_entity_poly.pdbx_seq_one_letter_code
_entity_poly.pdbx_strand_id
1 'polypeptide(L)'
;MVGNRTRGSNHVGVTRALSGIGLAAVAVAAVVVTGHDVRPEACLSGVLQYSSPDAERGTDLPVTTAPARRVDWELVEQQSSGPVVVHRGQTDSADGSWRACAPEGPSRSMTFRSASALTRVTVVSDADGEEFTYGTEATTSSKDFGDVVVGDDHDPSQAWRIVDTLGVLYGRRSTGTPDCWTESMCDPLVVRWAPKPGPDASYFDEATGEVILGHTDVQSRHVILHEAGHWFQSHLAEGGGLPEVVGCEKHSTPTATTPTCAWTEGFAVAVAAHLLGDTRHVFDDGDSIDTGGVGEMADWDDGDTVEGRVAGSLLDIWDRVDGGDWTSTVEILGEPIEDFHAYVDARIERDPAQKDEILAILAQHTIDY
;
A
#
# COMPACT_ATOMS: atom_id res chain seq x y z
N MET A 1 -8.63 86.70 -4.87
CA MET A 1 -7.94 87.24 -6.08
C MET A 1 -8.67 86.62 -7.28
N VAL A 2 -9.49 87.39 -8.02
CA VAL A 2 -9.14 88.05 -9.31
C VAL A 2 -8.64 87.03 -10.36
N GLY A 3 -9.25 86.85 -11.55
CA GLY A 3 -10.49 87.40 -12.11
C GLY A 3 -10.67 87.13 -13.62
N ASN A 4 -11.90 87.32 -14.13
CA ASN A 4 -12.37 87.61 -15.52
C ASN A 4 -11.77 86.96 -16.80
N ARG A 5 -12.70 86.48 -17.68
CA ARG A 5 -12.88 86.72 -19.15
C ARG A 5 -11.63 86.83 -20.05
N THR A 6 -11.53 86.18 -21.23
CA THR A 6 -12.30 86.41 -22.50
C THR A 6 -12.07 85.24 -23.50
N ARG A 7 -13.02 84.78 -24.34
CA ARG A 7 -13.59 85.34 -25.61
C ARG A 7 -12.61 85.36 -26.82
N GLY A 8 -12.97 84.72 -27.94
CA GLY A 8 -12.38 85.00 -29.28
C GLY A 8 -12.33 83.86 -30.30
N SER A 9 -13.26 83.83 -31.27
CA SER A 9 -13.23 82.95 -32.46
C SER A 9 -12.49 83.61 -33.64
N ASN A 10 -11.87 82.85 -34.56
CA ASN A 10 -12.42 82.54 -35.91
C ASN A 10 -11.42 81.94 -36.92
N HIS A 11 -11.99 81.36 -37.99
CA HIS A 11 -11.38 80.58 -39.07
C HIS A 11 -10.39 81.27 -40.03
N VAL A 12 -9.34 80.52 -40.43
CA VAL A 12 -8.78 80.33 -41.80
C VAL A 12 -8.10 78.93 -41.84
N GLY A 13 -8.03 78.12 -42.89
CA GLY A 13 -8.77 78.10 -44.18
C GLY A 13 -8.09 77.27 -45.30
N VAL A 14 -8.90 76.58 -46.12
CA VAL A 14 -8.67 76.22 -47.56
C VAL A 14 -7.76 75.00 -47.97
N THR A 15 -8.42 74.05 -48.65
CA THR A 15 -7.98 72.99 -49.63
C THR A 15 -7.05 71.80 -49.31
N ARG A 16 -7.67 70.62 -49.33
CA ARG A 16 -7.36 69.38 -50.09
C ARG A 16 -5.93 69.12 -50.60
N ALA A 17 -5.40 67.96 -50.20
CA ALA A 17 -4.61 67.06 -51.07
C ALA A 17 -5.20 65.63 -51.01
N LEU A 18 -5.21 64.92 -52.13
CA LEU A 18 -5.59 63.50 -52.24
C LEU A 18 -4.31 62.65 -52.21
N SER A 19 -4.27 61.64 -51.35
CA SER A 19 -3.36 60.49 -51.45
C SER A 19 -4.06 59.25 -50.91
N GLY A 20 -4.04 58.16 -51.67
CA GLY A 20 -4.79 56.94 -51.34
C GLY A 20 -4.11 56.07 -50.30
N ILE A 21 -4.92 55.29 -49.58
CA ILE A 21 -4.49 54.13 -48.78
C ILE A 21 -5.34 52.95 -49.26
N GLY A 22 -4.70 51.84 -49.60
CA GLY A 22 -5.36 50.69 -50.20
C GLY A 22 -6.22 49.90 -49.21
N LEU A 23 -7.26 49.22 -49.73
CA LEU A 23 -7.94 48.17 -48.98
C LEU A 23 -6.98 47.00 -48.79
N ALA A 24 -6.61 46.70 -47.55
CA ALA A 24 -6.08 45.38 -47.21
C ALA A 24 -7.24 44.38 -47.26
N ALA A 25 -7.21 43.47 -48.24
CA ALA A 25 -8.17 42.38 -48.30
C ALA A 25 -7.89 41.41 -47.14
N VAL A 26 -8.79 41.33 -46.18
CA VAL A 26 -8.75 40.31 -45.12
C VAL A 26 -9.11 38.97 -45.76
N ALA A 27 -8.08 38.19 -46.10
CA ALA A 27 -8.26 36.80 -46.48
C ALA A 27 -8.71 36.02 -45.24
N VAL A 28 -10.00 35.71 -45.15
CA VAL A 28 -10.51 34.74 -44.19
C VAL A 28 -9.98 33.38 -44.62
N ALA A 29 -8.83 33.00 -44.05
CA ALA A 29 -8.33 31.64 -44.16
C ALA A 29 -9.35 30.73 -43.47
N ALA A 30 -10.09 29.97 -44.28
CA ALA A 30 -10.87 28.85 -43.76
C ALA A 30 -9.88 27.87 -43.15
N VAL A 31 -9.81 27.85 -41.81
CA VAL A 31 -9.11 26.79 -41.09
C VAL A 31 -9.88 25.52 -41.39
N VAL A 32 -9.37 24.73 -42.34
CA VAL A 32 -9.76 23.34 -42.50
C VAL A 32 -9.28 22.65 -41.23
N VAL A 33 -10.18 22.55 -40.25
CA VAL A 33 -10.05 21.56 -39.19
C VAL A 33 -10.10 20.22 -39.91
N THR A 34 -8.92 19.68 -40.24
CA THR A 34 -8.79 18.27 -40.58
C THR A 34 -9.41 17.52 -39.42
N GLY A 35 -10.53 16.84 -39.67
CA GLY A 35 -11.20 16.08 -38.63
C GLY A 35 -10.17 15.19 -37.95
N HIS A 36 -10.14 15.21 -36.61
CA HIS A 36 -9.43 14.16 -35.90
C HIS A 36 -9.95 12.83 -36.44
N ASP A 37 -9.03 11.94 -36.79
CA ASP A 37 -9.33 10.56 -37.15
C ASP A 37 -9.79 9.86 -35.87
N VAL A 38 -11.02 10.16 -35.44
CA VAL A 38 -11.68 9.56 -34.28
C VAL A 38 -12.04 8.14 -34.69
N ARG A 39 -11.03 7.27 -34.67
CA ARG A 39 -11.22 5.84 -34.74
C ARG A 39 -12.11 5.44 -33.56
N PRO A 40 -13.04 4.49 -33.73
CA PRO A 40 -13.80 3.98 -32.61
C PRO A 40 -12.84 3.48 -31.52
N GLU A 41 -13.22 3.57 -30.25
CA GLU A 41 -12.40 2.97 -29.18
C GLU A 41 -12.75 1.49 -29.02
N ALA A 42 -11.71 0.66 -28.96
CA ALA A 42 -11.82 -0.72 -28.52
C ALA A 42 -11.41 -0.81 -27.04
N CYS A 43 -12.29 -1.34 -26.20
CA CYS A 43 -12.05 -1.49 -24.76
C CYS A 43 -11.95 -2.96 -24.37
N LEU A 44 -10.91 -3.29 -23.61
CA LEU A 44 -10.83 -4.53 -22.86
C LEU A 44 -11.34 -4.27 -21.43
N SER A 45 -12.12 -5.18 -20.86
CA SER A 45 -12.58 -5.10 -19.47
C SER A 45 -12.74 -6.48 -18.84
N GLY A 46 -12.87 -6.51 -17.51
CA GLY A 46 -13.18 -7.70 -16.74
C GLY A 46 -13.03 -7.43 -15.25
N VAL A 47 -12.99 -8.51 -14.47
CA VAL A 47 -12.66 -8.50 -13.04
C VAL A 47 -11.48 -9.44 -12.82
N LEU A 48 -10.39 -8.96 -12.20
CA LEU A 48 -9.25 -9.81 -11.90
C LEU A 48 -9.42 -10.45 -10.52
N GLN A 49 -9.26 -11.76 -10.44
CA GLN A 49 -9.37 -12.53 -9.20
C GLN A 49 -8.20 -13.50 -9.08
N TYR A 50 -7.76 -13.72 -7.84
CA TYR A 50 -6.75 -14.72 -7.49
C TYR A 50 -7.39 -15.82 -6.65
N SER A 51 -6.89 -17.04 -6.78
CA SER A 51 -7.24 -18.17 -5.90
C SER A 51 -6.00 -18.66 -5.15
N SER A 52 -6.12 -18.90 -3.85
CA SER A 52 -4.99 -19.21 -2.98
C SER A 52 -5.45 -20.02 -1.75
N PRO A 53 -4.64 -20.96 -1.22
CA PRO A 53 -4.89 -21.55 0.09
C PRO A 53 -4.93 -20.46 1.18
N ASP A 54 -5.90 -20.54 2.09
CA ASP A 54 -6.28 -19.44 2.96
C ASP A 54 -6.14 -19.83 4.44
N ALA A 55 -4.99 -19.54 5.05
CA ALA A 55 -4.67 -19.96 6.42
C ALA A 55 -5.66 -19.42 7.47
N GLU A 56 -6.24 -18.23 7.28
CA GLU A 56 -7.28 -17.70 8.18
C GLU A 56 -8.61 -18.47 8.12
N ARG A 57 -8.72 -19.50 7.27
CA ARG A 57 -9.84 -20.46 7.24
C ARG A 57 -9.57 -21.74 8.03
N GLY A 58 -8.37 -21.89 8.58
CA GLY A 58 -7.95 -23.02 9.40
C GLY A 58 -7.12 -24.06 8.66
N THR A 59 -6.66 -25.06 9.41
CA THR A 59 -5.60 -26.02 9.05
C THR A 59 -5.85 -26.95 7.87
N ASP A 60 -7.08 -26.99 7.34
CA ASP A 60 -7.37 -27.68 6.07
C ASP A 60 -6.93 -26.85 4.84
N LEU A 61 -6.44 -25.62 5.03
CA LEU A 61 -5.93 -24.69 4.02
C LEU A 61 -6.81 -24.60 2.75
N PRO A 62 -8.14 -24.36 2.89
CA PRO A 62 -9.04 -24.37 1.75
C PRO A 62 -8.68 -23.24 0.78
N VAL A 63 -8.63 -23.57 -0.51
CA VAL A 63 -8.42 -22.58 -1.57
C VAL A 63 -9.65 -21.65 -1.62
N THR A 64 -9.41 -20.35 -1.41
CA THR A 64 -10.43 -19.30 -1.57
C THR A 64 -10.11 -18.40 -2.76
N THR A 65 -11.13 -17.77 -3.32
CA THR A 65 -11.00 -16.82 -4.44
C THR A 65 -11.33 -15.41 -3.95
N ALA A 66 -10.49 -14.44 -4.28
CA ALA A 66 -10.61 -13.04 -3.86
C ALA A 66 -10.30 -12.08 -5.03
N PRO A 67 -10.82 -10.84 -5.01
CA PRO A 67 -10.50 -9.84 -6.02
C PRO A 67 -9.04 -9.36 -5.88
N ALA A 68 -8.32 -9.32 -6.99
CA ALA A 68 -6.98 -8.75 -7.05
C ALA A 68 -7.09 -7.22 -7.14
N ARG A 69 -7.19 -6.52 -6.00
CA ARG A 69 -7.47 -5.07 -5.94
C ARG A 69 -6.18 -4.26 -6.08
N ARG A 70 -6.28 -3.07 -6.69
CA ARG A 70 -5.17 -2.10 -6.88
C ARG A 70 -3.97 -2.66 -7.65
N VAL A 71 -4.11 -3.79 -8.34
CA VAL A 71 -3.06 -4.45 -9.11
C VAL A 71 -2.79 -3.69 -10.40
N ASP A 72 -1.52 -3.40 -10.67
CA ASP A 72 -1.09 -2.69 -11.88
C ASP A 72 -1.33 -3.52 -13.14
N TRP A 73 -1.81 -2.87 -14.20
CA TRP A 73 -1.99 -3.46 -15.51
C TRP A 73 -1.44 -2.60 -16.64
N GLU A 74 -1.08 -3.28 -17.73
CA GLU A 74 -0.64 -2.72 -18.99
C GLU A 74 -1.54 -3.20 -20.12
N LEU A 75 -1.97 -2.28 -20.99
CA LEU A 75 -2.60 -2.62 -22.27
C LEU A 75 -1.50 -2.73 -23.33
N VAL A 76 -1.32 -3.94 -23.87
CA VAL A 76 -0.22 -4.27 -24.79
C VAL A 76 -0.75 -4.47 -26.21
N GLU A 77 -0.24 -3.70 -27.17
CA GLU A 77 -0.49 -3.91 -28.59
C GLU A 77 0.53 -4.85 -29.21
N GLN A 78 0.05 -5.81 -30.00
CA GLN A 78 0.86 -6.70 -30.79
C GLN A 78 1.18 -6.04 -32.15
N GLN A 79 2.31 -5.35 -32.22
CA GLN A 79 2.78 -4.67 -33.44
C GLN A 79 3.83 -5.51 -34.19
N SER A 80 4.07 -5.19 -35.47
CA SER A 80 5.05 -5.93 -36.30
C SER A 80 6.51 -5.77 -35.83
N SER A 81 6.80 -4.75 -35.02
CA SER A 81 8.07 -4.51 -34.34
C SER A 81 8.20 -5.22 -32.98
N GLY A 82 7.15 -5.88 -32.50
CA GLY A 82 7.05 -6.48 -31.17
C GLY A 82 5.88 -5.92 -30.34
N PRO A 83 5.68 -6.43 -29.12
CA PRO A 83 4.67 -5.91 -28.20
C PRO A 83 5.02 -4.49 -27.74
N VAL A 84 4.02 -3.61 -27.65
CA VAL A 84 4.16 -2.22 -27.19
C VAL A 84 3.09 -1.91 -26.15
N VAL A 85 3.50 -1.44 -24.96
CA VAL A 85 2.56 -0.94 -23.95
C VAL A 85 2.01 0.42 -24.39
N VAL A 86 0.70 0.52 -24.59
CA VAL A 86 0.04 1.77 -25.02
C VAL A 86 -0.75 2.45 -23.91
N HIS A 87 -1.12 1.73 -22.86
CA HIS A 87 -1.81 2.30 -21.70
C HIS A 87 -1.47 1.52 -20.42
N ARG A 88 -1.65 2.18 -19.28
CA ARG A 88 -1.42 1.62 -17.94
C ARG A 88 -2.52 2.10 -17.00
N GLY A 89 -2.80 1.30 -15.98
CA GLY A 89 -3.71 1.65 -14.90
C GLY A 89 -3.66 0.59 -13.81
N GLN A 90 -4.69 0.56 -12.97
CA GLN A 90 -4.82 -0.39 -11.87
C GLN A 90 -6.20 -1.03 -11.88
N THR A 91 -6.34 -2.21 -11.28
CA THR A 91 -7.65 -2.79 -10.95
C THR A 91 -8.31 -1.99 -9.83
N ASP A 92 -9.64 -1.97 -9.81
CA ASP A 92 -10.41 -1.18 -8.85
C ASP A 92 -10.15 -1.63 -7.41
N SER A 93 -10.17 -0.65 -6.51
CA SER A 93 -9.91 -0.81 -5.08
C SER A 93 -10.97 -1.61 -4.31
N ALA A 94 -12.17 -1.79 -4.84
CA ALA A 94 -13.27 -2.47 -4.18
C ALA A 94 -13.43 -3.93 -4.66
N ASP A 95 -13.39 -4.16 -5.98
CA ASP A 95 -13.78 -5.44 -6.58
C ASP A 95 -12.77 -6.03 -7.59
N GLY A 96 -11.64 -5.37 -7.85
CA GLY A 96 -10.65 -5.84 -8.84
C GLY A 96 -11.09 -5.66 -10.30
N SER A 97 -12.18 -4.93 -10.56
CA SER A 97 -12.62 -4.62 -11.92
C SER A 97 -11.63 -3.72 -12.67
N TRP A 98 -11.57 -3.84 -13.99
CA TRP A 98 -10.66 -3.04 -14.81
C TRP A 98 -11.25 -2.75 -16.18
N ARG A 99 -10.80 -1.64 -16.79
CA ARG A 99 -11.19 -1.21 -18.12
C ARG A 99 -10.07 -0.45 -18.79
N ALA A 100 -9.56 -0.97 -19.90
CA ALA A 100 -8.52 -0.33 -20.70
C ALA A 100 -9.04 -0.09 -22.12
N CYS A 101 -9.12 1.17 -22.53
CA CYS A 101 -9.60 1.58 -23.86
C CYS A 101 -8.46 2.18 -24.69
N ALA A 102 -8.44 1.86 -25.99
CA ALA A 102 -7.56 2.50 -26.95
C ALA A 102 -8.24 2.57 -28.34
N PRO A 103 -7.90 3.55 -29.20
CA PRO A 103 -8.45 3.66 -30.56
C PRO A 103 -8.30 2.36 -31.35
N GLU A 104 -9.26 1.93 -32.18
CA GLU A 104 -9.19 0.67 -32.95
C GLU A 104 -7.88 0.54 -33.76
N GLY A 105 -7.33 -0.68 -33.81
CA GLY A 105 -5.96 -0.91 -34.27
C GLY A 105 -5.50 -2.37 -34.25
N PRO A 106 -4.22 -2.65 -33.89
CA PRO A 106 -3.68 -3.99 -33.79
C PRO A 106 -4.39 -4.87 -32.74
N SER A 107 -4.05 -6.17 -32.73
CA SER A 107 -4.49 -7.07 -31.66
C SER A 107 -3.91 -6.63 -30.30
N ARG A 108 -4.70 -6.70 -29.23
CA ARG A 108 -4.34 -6.23 -27.89
C ARG A 108 -4.60 -7.28 -26.82
N SER A 109 -3.73 -7.34 -25.83
CA SER A 109 -3.88 -8.14 -24.61
C SER A 109 -3.68 -7.24 -23.38
N MET A 110 -4.21 -7.66 -22.23
CA MET A 110 -3.78 -7.12 -20.94
C MET A 110 -2.57 -7.89 -20.43
N THR A 111 -1.70 -7.22 -19.71
CA THR A 111 -0.72 -7.82 -18.79
C THR A 111 -0.96 -7.25 -17.41
N PHE A 112 -1.25 -8.10 -16.43
CA PHE A 112 -1.32 -7.76 -15.02
C PHE A 112 0.03 -8.07 -14.36
N ARG A 113 0.47 -7.25 -13.40
CA ARG A 113 1.79 -7.32 -12.77
C ARG A 113 1.64 -7.44 -11.26
N SER A 114 2.58 -8.05 -10.55
CA SER A 114 2.54 -8.18 -9.09
C SER A 114 3.01 -6.92 -8.37
N ALA A 115 2.42 -5.78 -8.72
CA ALA A 115 2.75 -4.47 -8.19
C ALA A 115 1.49 -3.60 -8.02
N SER A 116 1.61 -2.54 -7.23
CA SER A 116 0.63 -1.47 -7.13
C SER A 116 1.33 -0.11 -7.02
N ALA A 117 1.27 0.70 -8.07
CA ALA A 117 1.78 2.07 -8.06
C ALA A 117 1.14 2.94 -6.96
N LEU A 118 -0.14 2.69 -6.62
CA LEU A 118 -0.87 3.39 -5.57
C LEU A 118 -0.38 3.04 -4.17
N THR A 119 -0.20 1.76 -3.83
CA THR A 119 0.28 1.37 -2.49
C THR A 119 1.80 1.33 -2.40
N ARG A 120 2.48 1.50 -3.54
CA ARG A 120 3.94 1.47 -3.71
C ARG A 120 4.56 0.15 -3.26
N VAL A 121 3.79 -0.93 -3.44
CA VAL A 121 4.19 -2.32 -3.20
C VAL A 121 4.60 -2.95 -4.52
N THR A 122 5.73 -3.66 -4.54
CA THR A 122 6.14 -4.53 -5.65
C THR A 122 6.55 -5.89 -5.09
N VAL A 123 5.95 -6.95 -5.61
CA VAL A 123 6.33 -8.34 -5.29
C VAL A 123 7.14 -8.90 -6.44
N VAL A 124 8.32 -9.44 -6.15
CA VAL A 124 9.25 -10.02 -7.13
C VAL A 124 9.60 -11.45 -6.78
N SER A 125 9.95 -12.24 -7.79
CA SER A 125 10.55 -13.56 -7.63
C SER A 125 11.92 -13.43 -6.98
N ASP A 126 12.16 -14.19 -5.90
CA ASP A 126 13.47 -14.19 -5.23
C ASP A 126 14.61 -14.65 -6.17
N ALA A 127 14.32 -15.58 -7.09
CA ALA A 127 15.32 -16.24 -7.92
C ALA A 127 15.96 -15.35 -9.00
N ASP A 128 15.26 -14.30 -9.45
CA ASP A 128 15.68 -13.42 -10.56
C ASP A 128 15.33 -11.93 -10.37
N GLY A 129 14.52 -11.58 -9.36
CA GLY A 129 14.09 -10.20 -9.09
C GLY A 129 13.03 -9.66 -10.05
N GLU A 130 12.42 -10.51 -10.89
CA GLU A 130 11.39 -10.11 -11.84
C GLU A 130 9.99 -10.12 -11.21
N GLU A 131 9.12 -9.23 -11.68
CA GLU A 131 7.71 -9.22 -11.27
C GLU A 131 6.93 -10.40 -11.87
N PHE A 132 6.05 -11.01 -11.07
CA PHE A 132 5.10 -12.00 -11.56
C PHE A 132 4.07 -11.33 -12.48
N THR A 133 3.79 -11.95 -13.62
CA THR A 133 2.85 -11.39 -14.60
C THR A 133 1.88 -12.43 -15.13
N TYR A 134 0.68 -11.98 -15.49
CA TYR A 134 -0.34 -12.79 -16.14
C TYR A 134 -0.96 -12.02 -17.30
N GLY A 135 -1.12 -12.68 -18.45
CA GLY A 135 -1.63 -12.06 -19.67
C GLY A 135 -2.98 -12.62 -20.11
N THR A 136 -3.86 -11.78 -20.63
CA THR A 136 -5.05 -12.25 -21.36
C THR A 136 -4.65 -12.71 -22.76
N GLU A 137 -5.49 -13.54 -23.40
CA GLU A 137 -5.43 -13.70 -24.85
C GLU A 137 -5.62 -12.36 -25.58
N ALA A 138 -5.05 -12.26 -26.79
CA ALA A 138 -5.07 -11.03 -27.58
C ALA A 138 -6.28 -10.96 -28.53
N THR A 139 -6.92 -9.79 -28.62
CA THR A 139 -8.12 -9.52 -29.44
C THR A 139 -7.99 -8.22 -30.23
N THR A 140 -8.59 -8.16 -31.42
CA THR A 140 -8.63 -6.96 -32.28
C THR A 140 -9.85 -6.06 -32.05
N SER A 141 -10.77 -6.48 -31.18
CA SER A 141 -12.03 -5.76 -30.90
C SER A 141 -12.29 -5.67 -29.39
N SER A 142 -13.19 -4.77 -28.99
CA SER A 142 -13.68 -4.70 -27.61
C SER A 142 -14.09 -6.08 -27.10
N LYS A 143 -13.62 -6.42 -25.90
CA LYS A 143 -13.92 -7.69 -25.24
C LYS A 143 -14.05 -7.47 -23.74
N ASP A 144 -15.20 -7.89 -23.22
CA ASP A 144 -15.34 -8.19 -21.80
C ASP A 144 -14.87 -9.63 -21.57
N PHE A 145 -13.93 -9.81 -20.65
CA PHE A 145 -13.43 -11.11 -20.23
C PHE A 145 -14.26 -11.70 -19.09
N GLY A 146 -15.13 -10.91 -18.45
CA GLY A 146 -15.82 -11.31 -17.22
C GLY A 146 -14.82 -11.52 -16.08
N ASP A 147 -15.06 -12.54 -15.25
CA ASP A 147 -14.17 -12.92 -14.17
C ASP A 147 -12.92 -13.66 -14.72
N VAL A 148 -11.76 -13.02 -14.60
CA VAL A 148 -10.44 -13.58 -14.91
C VAL A 148 -9.87 -14.13 -13.60
N VAL A 149 -10.22 -15.38 -13.30
CA VAL A 149 -9.73 -16.10 -12.12
C VAL A 149 -8.40 -16.79 -12.45
N VAL A 150 -7.33 -16.38 -11.77
CA VAL A 150 -6.03 -17.08 -11.80
C VAL A 150 -6.01 -18.10 -10.66
N GLY A 151 -5.62 -19.33 -10.97
CA GLY A 151 -5.61 -20.46 -10.03
C GLY A 151 -4.46 -20.42 -9.03
N ASP A 152 -4.59 -21.19 -7.95
CA ASP A 152 -3.54 -21.39 -6.95
C ASP A 152 -2.31 -22.14 -7.49
N ASP A 153 -2.47 -22.80 -8.65
CA ASP A 153 -1.40 -23.43 -9.44
C ASP A 153 -0.57 -22.45 -10.28
N HIS A 154 -0.77 -21.14 -10.12
CA HIS A 154 -0.07 -20.09 -10.85
C HIS A 154 0.52 -19.03 -9.89
N ASP A 155 1.85 -18.88 -9.90
CA ASP A 155 2.61 -17.95 -9.04
C ASP A 155 2.03 -16.51 -8.95
N PRO A 156 1.54 -15.85 -10.04
CA PRO A 156 0.92 -14.53 -9.95
C PRO A 156 -0.26 -14.44 -8.99
N SER A 157 -0.98 -15.55 -8.75
CA SER A 157 -2.12 -15.61 -7.84
C SER A 157 -1.71 -15.31 -6.39
N GLN A 158 -0.63 -15.95 -5.93
CA GLN A 158 -0.07 -15.72 -4.60
C GLN A 158 0.60 -14.34 -4.51
N ALA A 159 1.29 -13.92 -5.57
CA ALA A 159 1.88 -12.59 -5.63
C ALA A 159 0.82 -11.47 -5.52
N TRP A 160 -0.38 -11.66 -6.08
CA TRP A 160 -1.48 -10.72 -5.88
C TRP A 160 -2.14 -10.82 -4.50
N ARG A 161 -2.18 -12.00 -3.85
CA ARG A 161 -2.57 -12.12 -2.43
C ARG A 161 -1.69 -11.23 -1.54
N ILE A 162 -0.38 -11.20 -1.77
CA ILE A 162 0.55 -10.30 -1.08
C ILE A 162 0.19 -8.82 -1.35
N VAL A 163 0.12 -8.39 -2.62
CA VAL A 163 -0.19 -7.00 -3.00
C VAL A 163 -1.51 -6.52 -2.39
N ASP A 164 -2.55 -7.35 -2.48
CA ASP A 164 -3.90 -7.07 -1.98
C ASP A 164 -3.93 -6.93 -0.45
N THR A 165 -3.19 -7.80 0.25
CA THR A 165 -3.05 -7.80 1.71
C THR A 165 -2.31 -6.57 2.21
N LEU A 166 -1.17 -6.22 1.59
CA LEU A 166 -0.40 -5.02 1.93
C LEU A 166 -1.16 -3.72 1.59
N GLY A 167 -2.15 -3.79 0.70
CA GLY A 167 -3.11 -2.71 0.47
C GLY A 167 -3.96 -2.35 1.69
N VAL A 168 -4.08 -3.22 2.70
CA VAL A 168 -4.76 -2.94 3.98
C VAL A 168 -3.89 -2.07 4.88
N LEU A 169 -2.59 -2.41 5.04
CA LEU A 169 -1.60 -1.58 5.75
C LEU A 169 -1.55 -0.18 5.12
N TYR A 170 -1.45 -0.09 3.79
CA TYR A 170 -1.47 1.19 3.08
C TYR A 170 -2.79 1.97 3.30
N GLY A 171 -3.92 1.28 3.43
CA GLY A 171 -5.21 1.88 3.75
C GLY A 171 -5.30 2.50 5.15
N ARG A 172 -4.40 2.13 6.07
CA ARG A 172 -4.37 2.56 7.48
C ARG A 172 -3.16 3.44 7.85
N ARG A 173 -2.28 3.74 6.89
CA ARG A 173 -1.13 4.64 7.06
C ARG A 173 -1.56 6.05 7.52
N SER A 174 -0.69 6.79 8.20
CA SER A 174 -0.98 8.18 8.62
C SER A 174 -0.84 9.15 7.45
N THR A 175 -1.91 9.84 7.04
CA THR A 175 -1.94 10.63 5.80
C THR A 175 -2.12 12.14 5.98
N GLY A 176 -1.00 12.86 6.00
CA GLY A 176 -0.91 14.19 5.37
C GLY A 176 -0.63 14.12 3.86
N THR A 177 -0.03 13.01 3.40
CA THR A 177 0.51 12.79 2.04
C THR A 177 -0.23 11.64 1.33
N PRO A 178 -0.79 11.85 0.11
CA PRO A 178 -1.54 10.79 -0.58
C PRO A 178 -0.65 9.70 -1.19
N ASP A 179 0.62 10.00 -1.50
CA ASP A 179 1.52 9.14 -2.29
C ASP A 179 2.68 8.52 -1.48
N CYS A 180 2.63 8.61 -0.15
CA CYS A 180 3.66 8.12 0.77
C CYS A 180 3.02 7.40 1.96
N TRP A 181 3.84 6.67 2.73
CA TRP A 181 3.40 5.96 3.93
C TRP A 181 3.28 6.87 5.15
N THR A 182 4.13 7.88 5.25
CA THR A 182 3.97 9.06 6.13
C THR A 182 4.44 10.32 5.39
N GLU A 183 4.61 11.45 6.09
CA GLU A 183 5.27 12.63 5.51
C GLU A 183 6.77 12.43 5.28
N SER A 184 7.42 11.54 6.05
CA SER A 184 8.84 11.21 5.98
C SER A 184 9.13 9.92 5.20
N MET A 185 8.26 8.91 5.32
CA MET A 185 8.43 7.59 4.69
C MET A 185 7.75 7.55 3.32
N CYS A 186 8.56 7.70 2.27
CA CYS A 186 8.13 7.71 0.87
C CYS A 186 8.76 6.58 0.04
N ASP A 187 9.34 5.55 0.66
CA ASP A 187 9.99 4.46 -0.07
C ASP A 187 8.99 3.35 -0.49
N PRO A 188 9.27 2.64 -1.60
CA PRO A 188 8.47 1.50 -2.01
C PRO A 188 8.74 0.29 -1.11
N LEU A 189 7.70 -0.47 -0.78
CA LEU A 189 7.83 -1.77 -0.12
C LEU A 189 8.07 -2.83 -1.20
N VAL A 190 9.29 -3.38 -1.25
CA VAL A 190 9.64 -4.51 -2.12
C VAL A 190 9.53 -5.79 -1.32
N VAL A 191 8.81 -6.77 -1.87
CA VAL A 191 8.67 -8.11 -1.30
C VAL A 191 9.33 -9.12 -2.23
N ARG A 192 10.30 -9.88 -1.75
CA ARG A 192 10.78 -11.09 -2.42
C ARG A 192 9.95 -12.28 -1.96
N TRP A 193 9.48 -13.09 -2.89
CA TRP A 193 8.81 -14.34 -2.57
C TRP A 193 9.38 -15.49 -3.39
N ALA A 194 9.58 -16.63 -2.73
CA ALA A 194 10.02 -17.86 -3.34
C ALA A 194 8.80 -18.74 -3.74
N PRO A 195 8.44 -18.86 -5.03
CA PRO A 195 7.32 -19.71 -5.47
C PRO A 195 7.61 -21.22 -5.37
N LYS A 196 8.72 -21.62 -4.73
CA LYS A 196 9.15 -23.02 -4.59
C LYS A 196 9.74 -23.25 -3.19
N PRO A 197 9.60 -24.47 -2.62
CA PRO A 197 10.17 -24.80 -1.32
C PRO A 197 11.69 -24.61 -1.26
N GLY A 198 12.14 -23.86 -0.26
CA GLY A 198 13.53 -23.67 0.15
C GLY A 198 13.68 -23.79 1.68
N PRO A 199 14.87 -23.56 2.26
CA PRO A 199 15.09 -23.53 3.70
C PRO A 199 14.64 -22.20 4.35
N ASP A 200 13.86 -21.40 3.64
CA ASP A 200 13.71 -19.97 3.86
C ASP A 200 12.43 -19.68 4.66
N ALA A 201 12.61 -19.15 5.87
CA ALA A 201 11.54 -18.52 6.64
C ALA A 201 11.29 -17.10 6.12
N SER A 202 10.12 -16.53 6.41
CA SER A 202 9.90 -15.10 6.26
C SER A 202 10.76 -14.27 7.21
N TYR A 203 11.18 -13.09 6.77
CA TYR A 203 11.85 -12.06 7.57
C TYR A 203 11.87 -10.71 6.85
N PHE A 204 11.97 -9.60 7.59
CA PHE A 204 12.37 -8.30 7.06
C PHE A 204 13.90 -8.15 7.04
N ASP A 205 14.47 -7.77 5.90
CA ASP A 205 15.92 -7.54 5.74
C ASP A 205 16.27 -6.04 5.85
N GLU A 206 16.74 -5.62 7.02
CA GLU A 206 17.21 -4.25 7.27
C GLU A 206 18.35 -3.80 6.34
N ALA A 207 19.16 -4.73 5.82
CA ALA A 207 20.30 -4.37 4.98
C ALA A 207 19.90 -3.98 3.54
N THR A 208 18.73 -4.45 3.08
CA THR A 208 18.18 -4.16 1.74
C THR A 208 16.92 -3.30 1.78
N GLY A 209 16.20 -3.26 2.90
CA GLY A 209 14.89 -2.62 3.03
C GLY A 209 13.75 -3.45 2.43
N GLU A 210 13.98 -4.74 2.18
CA GLU A 210 13.05 -5.65 1.50
C GLU A 210 12.42 -6.64 2.51
N VAL A 211 11.16 -7.01 2.27
CA VAL A 211 10.52 -8.13 2.99
C VAL A 211 10.77 -9.42 2.20
N ILE A 212 11.22 -10.47 2.87
CA ILE A 212 11.45 -11.79 2.31
C ILE A 212 10.34 -12.70 2.82
N LEU A 213 9.60 -13.37 1.93
CA LEU A 213 8.53 -14.29 2.29
C LEU A 213 8.88 -15.73 1.90
N GLY A 214 8.73 -16.63 2.88
CA GLY A 214 8.81 -18.06 2.71
C GLY A 214 7.76 -18.60 1.73
N HIS A 215 7.98 -19.83 1.25
CA HIS A 215 7.16 -20.39 0.17
C HIS A 215 5.68 -20.50 0.53
N THR A 216 5.38 -21.03 1.72
CA THR A 216 4.02 -21.26 2.23
C THR A 216 3.47 -20.09 3.03
N ASP A 217 4.33 -19.28 3.64
CA ASP A 217 4.00 -18.12 4.50
C ASP A 217 3.00 -17.14 3.88
N VAL A 218 2.99 -16.99 2.55
CA VAL A 218 2.01 -16.19 1.79
C VAL A 218 0.55 -16.64 1.93
N GLN A 219 0.33 -17.89 2.40
CA GLN A 219 -0.99 -18.42 2.73
C GLN A 219 -1.57 -17.76 3.98
N SER A 220 -0.73 -17.17 4.83
CA SER A 220 -1.15 -16.33 5.95
C SER A 220 -1.02 -14.83 5.63
N ARG A 221 -2.16 -14.13 5.68
CA ARG A 221 -2.20 -12.66 5.69
C ARG A 221 -1.64 -12.09 6.96
N HIS A 222 -1.71 -12.82 8.07
CA HIS A 222 -1.07 -12.41 9.33
C HIS A 222 0.46 -12.42 9.19
N VAL A 223 1.07 -13.44 8.56
CA VAL A 223 2.53 -13.46 8.31
C VAL A 223 2.94 -12.39 7.30
N ILE A 224 2.22 -12.23 6.19
CA ILE A 224 2.48 -11.12 5.22
C ILE A 224 2.48 -9.75 5.90
N LEU A 225 1.53 -9.49 6.81
CA LEU A 225 1.42 -8.21 7.53
C LEU A 225 2.40 -8.09 8.71
N HIS A 226 2.84 -9.20 9.30
CA HIS A 226 3.84 -9.22 10.35
C HIS A 226 5.19 -8.75 9.81
N GLU A 227 5.69 -9.32 8.71
CA GLU A 227 6.96 -8.86 8.10
C GLU A 227 6.89 -7.42 7.58
N ALA A 228 5.75 -7.04 7.01
CA ALA A 228 5.51 -5.66 6.62
C ALA A 228 5.36 -4.72 7.84
N GLY A 229 5.02 -5.26 9.01
CA GLY A 229 5.04 -4.58 10.31
C GLY A 229 6.45 -4.25 10.76
N HIS A 230 7.39 -5.20 10.65
CA HIS A 230 8.83 -4.96 10.87
C HIS A 230 9.38 -3.89 9.93
N TRP A 231 9.08 -4.00 8.62
CA TRP A 231 9.43 -2.99 7.63
C TRP A 231 8.87 -1.61 8.00
N PHE A 232 7.59 -1.55 8.40
CA PHE A 232 6.91 -0.31 8.78
C PHE A 232 7.51 0.30 10.04
N GLN A 233 7.81 -0.49 11.08
CA GLN A 233 8.47 -0.02 12.30
C GLN A 233 9.83 0.60 11.98
N SER A 234 10.66 -0.10 11.20
CA SER A 234 12.00 0.32 10.81
C SER A 234 12.03 1.63 10.01
N HIS A 235 11.05 1.84 9.12
CA HIS A 235 10.99 3.03 8.26
C HIS A 235 10.19 4.20 8.87
N LEU A 236 9.50 4.01 10.00
CA LEU A 236 8.94 5.09 10.82
C LEU A 236 10.01 5.80 11.65
N ALA A 237 10.98 5.05 12.19
CA ALA A 237 12.02 5.56 13.10
C ALA A 237 12.84 6.73 12.52
N GLU A 238 13.13 7.74 13.35
CA GLU A 238 14.01 8.85 12.94
C GLU A 238 15.42 8.33 12.60
N GLY A 239 15.80 8.43 11.32
CA GLY A 239 17.06 7.92 10.80
C GLY A 239 16.97 6.55 10.13
N GLY A 240 15.85 5.83 10.32
CA GLY A 240 15.60 4.49 9.81
C GLY A 240 16.32 3.39 10.60
N GLY A 241 15.76 2.17 10.55
CA GLY A 241 16.27 1.01 11.27
C GLY A 241 15.35 0.61 12.42
N LEU A 242 15.36 -0.68 12.77
CA LEU A 242 14.82 -1.18 14.02
C LEU A 242 15.73 -0.73 15.20
N PRO A 243 15.23 -0.74 16.44
CA PRO A 243 16.10 -0.65 17.63
C PRO A 243 17.09 -1.82 17.67
N GLU A 244 18.11 -1.78 18.54
CA GLU A 244 19.09 -2.88 18.66
C GLU A 244 18.41 -4.17 19.19
N VAL A 245 17.96 -5.03 18.27
CA VAL A 245 17.31 -6.30 18.59
C VAL A 245 18.35 -7.31 19.05
N VAL A 246 18.22 -7.80 20.29
CA VAL A 246 19.15 -8.77 20.89
C VAL A 246 18.42 -10.01 21.37
N GLY A 247 19.03 -11.20 21.19
CA GLY A 247 18.49 -12.46 21.72
C GLY A 247 17.21 -12.96 21.03
N CYS A 248 16.98 -12.56 19.77
CA CYS A 248 15.79 -12.91 18.99
C CYS A 248 16.02 -14.09 18.01
N GLU A 249 17.16 -14.77 18.07
CA GLU A 249 17.47 -15.90 17.15
C GLU A 249 16.54 -17.11 17.37
N LYS A 250 15.83 -17.12 18.51
CA LYS A 250 14.71 -18.03 18.83
C LYS A 250 13.73 -17.31 19.75
N HIS A 251 12.60 -16.89 19.20
CA HIS A 251 11.45 -16.39 19.94
C HIS A 251 10.22 -17.26 19.67
N SER A 252 9.17 -17.00 20.43
CA SER A 252 7.82 -17.50 20.18
C SER A 252 6.86 -16.71 21.05
N THR A 253 5.67 -16.41 20.52
CA THR A 253 4.63 -15.59 21.16
C THR A 253 4.42 -15.76 22.67
N PRO A 254 4.42 -16.98 23.27
CA PRO A 254 4.18 -17.15 24.71
C PRO A 254 5.44 -17.11 25.61
N THR A 255 6.66 -17.07 25.06
CA THR A 255 7.91 -17.28 25.83
C THR A 255 8.72 -16.00 25.95
N ALA A 256 9.33 -15.78 27.13
CA ALA A 256 10.17 -14.62 27.39
C ALA A 256 11.49 -14.64 26.60
N THR A 257 11.83 -13.50 26.00
CA THR A 257 13.06 -13.26 25.24
C THR A 257 13.84 -12.09 25.84
N THR A 258 13.82 -10.92 25.20
CA THR A 258 14.40 -9.66 25.65
C THR A 258 13.41 -8.53 25.38
N PRO A 259 13.51 -7.35 26.05
CA PRO A 259 12.58 -6.25 25.81
C PRO A 259 12.57 -5.78 24.34
N THR A 260 13.73 -5.74 23.67
CA THR A 260 13.81 -5.28 22.28
C THR A 260 13.29 -6.31 21.28
N CYS A 261 13.53 -7.61 21.49
CA CYS A 261 12.95 -8.69 20.69
C CYS A 261 11.41 -8.74 20.85
N ALA A 262 10.92 -8.78 22.09
CA ALA A 262 9.49 -8.83 22.37
C ALA A 262 8.75 -7.57 21.89
N TRP A 263 9.40 -6.40 21.93
CA TRP A 263 8.89 -5.16 21.34
C TRP A 263 8.72 -5.25 19.83
N THR A 264 9.78 -5.62 19.11
CA THR A 264 9.80 -5.71 17.64
C THR A 264 8.80 -6.75 17.15
N GLU A 265 8.87 -7.99 17.66
CA GLU A 265 7.96 -9.07 17.28
C GLU A 265 6.51 -8.79 17.72
N GLY A 266 6.32 -8.29 18.94
CA GLY A 266 4.99 -7.98 19.48
C GLY A 266 4.31 -6.83 18.73
N PHE A 267 5.07 -5.84 18.26
CA PHE A 267 4.57 -4.79 17.38
C PHE A 267 4.10 -5.37 16.04
N ALA A 268 4.94 -6.17 15.37
CA ALA A 268 4.60 -6.80 14.09
C ALA A 268 3.35 -7.70 14.18
N VAL A 269 3.22 -8.49 15.25
CA VAL A 269 2.01 -9.28 15.53
C VAL A 269 0.78 -8.39 15.73
N ALA A 270 0.89 -7.32 16.53
CA ALA A 270 -0.21 -6.38 16.75
C ALA A 270 -0.64 -5.66 15.46
N VAL A 271 0.30 -5.23 14.62
CA VAL A 271 0.02 -4.63 13.30
C VAL A 271 -0.86 -5.56 12.47
N ALA A 272 -0.46 -6.83 12.32
CA ALA A 272 -1.21 -7.81 11.53
C ALA A 272 -2.64 -8.01 12.05
N ALA A 273 -2.78 -8.25 13.36
CA ALA A 273 -4.07 -8.44 14.04
C ALA A 273 -4.99 -7.21 13.91
N HIS A 274 -4.48 -6.00 14.21
CA HIS A 274 -5.23 -4.75 14.13
C HIS A 274 -5.76 -4.45 12.72
N LEU A 275 -4.92 -4.65 11.69
CA LEU A 275 -5.29 -4.41 10.30
C LEU A 275 -6.35 -5.40 9.79
N LEU A 276 -6.29 -6.65 10.25
CA LEU A 276 -7.27 -7.69 9.91
C LEU A 276 -8.53 -7.63 10.79
N GLY A 277 -8.52 -6.85 11.87
CA GLY A 277 -9.65 -6.65 12.77
C GLY A 277 -9.90 -7.82 13.71
N ASP A 278 -8.84 -8.52 14.13
CA ASP A 278 -8.88 -9.55 15.16
C ASP A 278 -7.72 -9.40 16.17
N THR A 279 -7.54 -10.41 17.02
CA THR A 279 -6.51 -10.46 18.08
C THR A 279 -5.56 -11.63 17.90
N ARG A 280 -5.47 -12.20 16.69
CA ARG A 280 -4.75 -13.46 16.45
C ARG A 280 -3.44 -13.22 15.73
N HIS A 281 -2.51 -14.16 15.89
CA HIS A 281 -1.50 -14.48 14.89
C HIS A 281 -1.89 -15.82 14.26
N VAL A 282 -2.00 -15.87 12.93
CA VAL A 282 -2.30 -17.10 12.17
C VAL A 282 -1.04 -17.51 11.42
N PHE A 283 -0.57 -18.73 11.63
CA PHE A 283 0.62 -19.28 10.96
C PHE A 283 0.27 -19.73 9.53
N ASP A 284 1.30 -20.06 8.74
CA ASP A 284 1.15 -20.46 7.34
C ASP A 284 0.35 -21.77 7.16
N ASP A 285 0.42 -22.67 8.14
CA ASP A 285 -0.34 -23.91 8.22
C ASP A 285 -1.79 -23.76 8.68
N GLY A 286 -2.21 -22.55 9.08
CA GLY A 286 -3.57 -22.24 9.55
C GLY A 286 -3.84 -22.55 11.03
N ASP A 287 -2.86 -22.99 11.82
CA ASP A 287 -2.93 -22.88 13.28
C ASP A 287 -2.83 -21.40 13.71
N SER A 288 -3.26 -21.08 14.93
CA SER A 288 -3.27 -19.69 15.40
C SER A 288 -3.13 -19.55 16.91
N ILE A 289 -2.46 -18.48 17.34
CA ILE A 289 -2.42 -18.02 18.73
C ILE A 289 -3.27 -16.76 18.86
N ASP A 290 -4.02 -16.62 19.94
CA ASP A 290 -4.78 -15.41 20.29
C ASP A 290 -3.98 -14.59 21.31
N THR A 291 -3.56 -13.37 20.95
CA THR A 291 -2.83 -12.45 21.83
C THR A 291 -3.77 -11.53 22.61
N GLY A 292 -5.08 -11.52 22.30
CA GLY A 292 -6.10 -10.76 23.05
C GLY A 292 -6.47 -11.37 24.41
N GLY A 293 -5.83 -12.49 24.81
CA GLY A 293 -6.07 -13.16 26.08
C GLY A 293 -5.54 -12.37 27.29
N VAL A 294 -6.42 -11.96 28.18
CA VAL A 294 -6.06 -11.30 29.46
C VAL A 294 -5.70 -12.32 30.56
N GLY A 295 -4.71 -11.99 31.38
CA GLY A 295 -4.28 -12.72 32.59
C GLY A 295 -3.17 -13.75 32.35
N GLU A 296 -2.86 -14.56 33.37
CA GLU A 296 -2.00 -15.75 33.24
C GLU A 296 -2.65 -16.73 32.24
N MET A 297 -2.26 -16.65 30.96
CA MET A 297 -2.53 -17.72 30.00
C MET A 297 -1.63 -18.90 30.40
N ALA A 298 -2.22 -20.08 30.56
CA ALA A 298 -1.46 -21.25 30.98
C ALA A 298 -0.31 -21.51 29.99
N ASP A 299 0.88 -21.77 30.54
CA ASP A 299 2.13 -22.01 29.81
C ASP A 299 2.70 -20.79 29.05
N TRP A 300 2.24 -19.56 29.34
CA TRP A 300 2.90 -18.31 28.94
C TRP A 300 3.77 -17.77 30.07
N ASP A 301 4.87 -17.11 29.71
CA ASP A 301 5.65 -16.27 30.63
C ASP A 301 4.95 -14.91 30.88
N ASP A 302 5.40 -14.20 31.91
CA ASP A 302 4.93 -12.88 32.30
C ASP A 302 5.90 -11.76 31.88
N GLY A 303 5.38 -10.54 31.76
CA GLY A 303 6.18 -9.33 31.52
C GLY A 303 6.28 -8.88 30.05
N ASP A 304 6.95 -7.75 29.85
CA ASP A 304 7.16 -7.08 28.55
C ASP A 304 8.25 -7.72 27.70
N THR A 305 8.94 -8.73 28.24
CA THR A 305 9.86 -9.59 27.49
C THR A 305 9.15 -10.70 26.72
N VAL A 306 7.80 -10.71 26.71
CA VAL A 306 6.98 -11.72 26.03
C VAL A 306 6.21 -11.06 24.89
N GLU A 307 6.57 -11.42 23.66
CA GLU A 307 6.01 -10.95 22.38
C GLU A 307 4.47 -10.84 22.41
N GLY A 308 3.77 -11.89 22.82
CA GLY A 308 2.31 -11.91 22.83
C GLY A 308 1.68 -10.98 23.88
N ARG A 309 2.39 -10.66 24.96
CA ARG A 309 1.92 -9.69 25.99
C ARG A 309 2.05 -8.27 25.51
N VAL A 310 3.15 -7.96 24.81
CA VAL A 310 3.33 -6.69 24.09
C VAL A 310 2.24 -6.54 23.03
N ALA A 311 2.03 -7.57 22.20
CA ALA A 311 1.04 -7.55 21.13
C ALA A 311 -0.40 -7.34 21.66
N GLY A 312 -0.80 -8.11 22.68
CA GLY A 312 -2.10 -7.96 23.33
C GLY A 312 -2.31 -6.58 23.96
N SER A 313 -1.27 -6.05 24.61
CA SER A 313 -1.29 -4.71 25.20
C SER A 313 -1.44 -3.61 24.15
N LEU A 314 -0.73 -3.71 23.02
CA LEU A 314 -0.87 -2.77 21.90
C LEU A 314 -2.28 -2.78 21.33
N LEU A 315 -2.86 -3.96 21.09
CA LEU A 315 -4.22 -4.10 20.59
C LEU A 315 -5.26 -3.48 21.53
N ASP A 316 -5.15 -3.73 22.85
CA ASP A 316 -6.02 -3.12 23.86
C ASP A 316 -5.84 -1.59 23.93
N ILE A 317 -4.61 -1.06 23.81
CA ILE A 317 -4.35 0.39 23.79
C ILE A 317 -5.00 1.01 22.54
N TRP A 318 -4.79 0.44 21.36
CA TRP A 318 -5.33 0.98 20.12
C TRP A 318 -6.86 0.91 20.06
N ASP A 319 -7.49 -0.18 20.55
CA ASP A 319 -8.96 -0.27 20.61
C ASP A 319 -9.57 0.65 21.67
N ARG A 320 -9.09 0.59 22.92
CA ARG A 320 -9.77 1.21 24.07
C ARG A 320 -9.34 2.64 24.34
N VAL A 321 -8.07 2.97 24.11
CA VAL A 321 -7.51 4.30 24.37
C VAL A 321 -7.57 5.17 23.11
N ASP A 322 -7.20 4.62 21.95
CA ASP A 322 -7.23 5.34 20.67
C ASP A 322 -8.54 5.20 19.88
N GLY A 323 -9.46 4.32 20.31
CA GLY A 323 -10.78 4.14 19.69
C GLY A 323 -10.78 3.38 18.36
N GLY A 324 -9.81 2.48 18.16
CA GLY A 324 -9.59 1.72 16.93
C GLY A 324 -8.73 2.44 15.88
N ASP A 325 -8.01 3.49 16.31
CA ASP A 325 -6.94 4.17 15.57
C ASP A 325 -5.57 3.75 16.15
N TRP A 326 -4.50 4.06 15.44
CA TRP A 326 -3.11 3.86 15.84
C TRP A 326 -2.21 5.06 15.49
N THR A 327 -2.79 6.18 15.03
CA THR A 327 -2.05 7.37 14.57
C THR A 327 -1.07 7.88 15.64
N SER A 328 -1.45 7.87 16.92
CA SER A 328 -0.54 8.24 18.02
C SER A 328 0.69 7.33 18.11
N THR A 329 0.53 6.02 17.87
CA THR A 329 1.62 5.04 17.77
C THR A 329 2.54 5.35 16.60
N VAL A 330 1.98 5.63 15.42
CA VAL A 330 2.75 6.02 14.22
C VAL A 330 3.56 7.29 14.47
N GLU A 331 3.00 8.26 15.20
CA GLU A 331 3.71 9.48 15.60
C GLU A 331 4.77 9.24 16.70
N ILE A 332 4.64 8.24 17.57
CA ILE A 332 5.63 7.89 18.60
C ILE A 332 6.78 7.09 17.99
N LEU A 333 6.50 6.18 17.07
CA LEU A 333 7.52 5.45 16.32
C LEU A 333 8.34 6.34 15.38
N GLY A 334 7.95 7.62 15.20
CA GLY A 334 8.81 8.65 14.63
C GLY A 334 9.95 9.12 15.54
N GLU A 335 10.00 8.68 16.79
CA GLU A 335 11.05 8.99 17.78
C GLU A 335 11.92 7.74 18.06
N PRO A 336 13.11 7.88 18.68
CA PRO A 336 13.95 6.74 19.06
C PRO A 336 13.34 5.90 20.21
N ILE A 337 12.56 4.88 19.86
CA ILE A 337 11.91 3.96 20.80
C ILE A 337 12.65 2.61 20.82
N GLU A 338 13.42 2.38 21.88
CA GLU A 338 14.26 1.17 22.03
C GLU A 338 13.44 -0.09 22.36
N ASP A 339 12.43 0.03 23.23
CA ASP A 339 11.59 -1.08 23.70
C ASP A 339 10.14 -0.65 24.02
N PHE A 340 9.32 -1.60 24.48
CA PHE A 340 7.92 -1.35 24.82
C PHE A 340 7.73 -0.44 26.05
N HIS A 341 8.69 -0.41 26.98
CA HIS A 341 8.64 0.49 28.13
C HIS A 341 8.82 1.94 27.67
N ALA A 342 9.81 2.19 26.80
CA ALA A 342 10.03 3.49 26.18
C ALA A 342 8.80 3.97 25.38
N TYR A 343 8.13 3.06 24.65
CA TYR A 343 6.86 3.36 23.98
C TYR A 343 5.76 3.80 24.97
N VAL A 344 5.59 3.07 26.09
CA VAL A 344 4.58 3.38 27.11
C VAL A 344 4.88 4.69 27.82
N ASP A 345 6.15 4.97 28.16
CA ASP A 345 6.55 6.24 28.73
C ASP A 345 6.26 7.41 27.77
N ALA A 346 6.56 7.26 26.47
CA ALA A 346 6.23 8.26 25.45
C ALA A 346 4.72 8.48 25.29
N ARG A 347 3.90 7.42 25.36
CA ARG A 347 2.42 7.52 25.41
C ARG A 347 1.96 8.35 26.61
N ILE A 348 2.48 8.03 27.80
CA ILE A 348 2.11 8.67 29.06
C ILE A 348 2.60 10.13 29.14
N GLU A 349 3.76 10.45 28.57
CA GLU A 349 4.26 11.83 28.51
C GLU A 349 3.41 12.70 27.56
N ARG A 350 3.02 12.15 26.40
CA ARG A 350 2.19 12.86 25.41
C ARG A 350 0.75 13.10 25.90
N ASP A 351 0.12 12.14 26.56
CA ASP A 351 -1.17 12.34 27.24
C ASP A 351 -1.21 11.69 28.65
N PRO A 352 -0.82 12.44 29.69
CA PRO A 352 -0.84 11.94 31.07
C PRO A 352 -2.23 11.55 31.60
N ALA A 353 -3.32 11.93 30.92
CA ALA A 353 -4.66 11.51 31.31
C ALA A 353 -4.94 10.02 31.01
N GLN A 354 -4.21 9.42 30.07
CA GLN A 354 -4.36 8.01 29.67
C GLN A 354 -3.64 7.04 30.62
N LYS A 355 -2.76 7.55 31.51
CA LYS A 355 -1.86 6.75 32.34
C LYS A 355 -2.55 5.61 33.09
N ASP A 356 -3.61 5.92 33.83
CA ASP A 356 -4.27 4.93 34.69
C ASP A 356 -4.94 3.81 33.87
N GLU A 357 -5.37 4.10 32.63
CA GLU A 357 -5.96 3.09 31.74
C GLU A 357 -4.88 2.27 31.04
N ILE A 358 -3.80 2.89 30.55
CA ILE A 358 -2.65 2.19 29.97
C ILE A 358 -2.06 1.21 30.98
N LEU A 359 -1.74 1.66 32.21
CA LEU A 359 -1.21 0.76 33.25
C LEU A 359 -2.21 -0.36 33.63
N ALA A 360 -3.52 -0.09 33.59
CA ALA A 360 -4.54 -1.12 33.81
C ALA A 360 -4.62 -2.15 32.67
N ILE A 361 -4.29 -1.77 31.42
CA ILE A 361 -4.14 -2.68 30.27
C ILE A 361 -2.88 -3.53 30.46
N LEU A 362 -1.73 -2.92 30.76
CA LEU A 362 -0.47 -3.64 31.00
C LEU A 362 -0.60 -4.70 32.09
N ALA A 363 -1.24 -4.35 33.21
CA ALA A 363 -1.50 -5.30 34.30
C ALA A 363 -2.46 -6.44 33.90
N GLN A 364 -3.35 -6.23 32.91
CA GLN A 364 -4.17 -7.32 32.34
C GLN A 364 -3.32 -8.28 31.49
N HIS A 365 -2.23 -7.80 30.88
CA HIS A 365 -1.26 -8.59 30.12
C HIS A 365 -0.02 -8.99 30.92
N THR A 366 -0.10 -9.00 32.26
CA THR A 366 0.99 -9.40 33.17
C THR A 366 2.28 -8.56 33.07
N ILE A 367 2.15 -7.30 32.63
CA ILE A 367 3.22 -6.29 32.57
C ILE A 367 3.06 -5.31 33.75
N ASP A 368 4.15 -5.03 34.48
CA ASP A 368 4.17 -4.21 35.70
C ASP A 368 5.28 -3.13 35.60
N TYR A 369 4.88 -1.85 35.54
CA TYR A 369 5.73 -0.65 35.32
C TYR A 369 5.51 0.41 36.42
#